data_AF-A0AAD1XAD8-F1
#
_entry.id   AF-A0AAD1XAD8-F1
#
_cell.length_a   1.000
_cell.length_b   1.000
_cell.length_c   1.000
_cell.angle_alpha   90.00
_cell.angle_beta   90.00
_cell.angle_gamma   90.00
#
_symmetry.space_group_name_H-M   'P 1'
#
loop_
_entity.id
_entity.type
_entity.pdbx_description
1 polymer ?
#
loop_
_entity_poly.entity_id
_entity_poly.type
_entity_poly.pdbx_seq_one_letter_code
_entity_poly.pdbx_strand_id
1 'polypeptide(L)'
;MDSDTERSQMFCKIHASEDIKAFCMNDLYSVCFKCLLEEHRDHEVVLLEDLHNSMGDLKDKVPSFHDKVDEQVHKLSHINDRVSSIKENYDKKFEGLLNKFKDIENKFLNGYFEDMVLGELKNSKEKQKEIVETVQGVLEKIEGIGKEIQNLRECPQDFFLFENIRNQIEQVYKELNIEERELKKLSCTIADYSEVDINDKFSELLQNTFILKKSYTSSKNVHYFEWGTKHIHFYEVEKQNSEKVTLSIDFNIPKFCRTVVTDEGRIFCIGGRHQDNVCCDWMLEYLDNEKSLVYRSPLLFRRSDFTALYSERGLIYVIGGNDAKSFYTACEKYDIQNDTWSRIADLNVARDSAASCIINNKYIYVFSGRTKFEKKEITDTIEMYDIDLNLWRMVNLNPSSTWIACDLAMCMPIDTKTILLFGGFDKTARTQDCFYFHIDSNLMEKTNSLPKVGSFSNYVFSFDGYLYVVGWNNTTKNLYSYNIAERTWKIETRFAI
;
A
#
# COMPACT_ATOMS: atom_id res chain seq x y z
N MET A 1 9.98 5.08 -68.89
CA MET A 1 8.59 4.62 -68.76
C MET A 1 8.46 4.03 -67.38
N ASP A 2 7.94 4.89 -66.52
CA ASP A 2 7.21 4.68 -65.27
C ASP A 2 7.74 3.68 -64.25
N SER A 3 8.36 4.24 -63.21
CA SER A 3 8.19 3.76 -61.85
C SER A 3 7.96 4.98 -60.95
N ASP A 4 6.69 5.39 -60.85
CA ASP A 4 6.18 6.20 -59.74
C ASP A 4 6.49 5.43 -58.45
N THR A 5 7.56 5.82 -57.76
CA THR A 5 7.75 5.50 -56.35
C THR A 5 6.82 6.42 -55.57
N GLU A 6 5.73 5.85 -55.06
CA GLU A 6 4.77 6.47 -54.14
C GLU A 6 5.52 7.28 -53.06
N ARG A 7 5.52 8.61 -53.19
CA ARG A 7 5.85 9.49 -52.06
C ARG A 7 4.77 9.26 -51.01
N SER A 8 5.14 8.74 -49.86
CA SER A 8 4.27 8.65 -48.69
C SER A 8 3.71 10.05 -48.38
N GLN A 9 2.43 10.27 -48.70
CA GLN A 9 1.73 11.50 -48.35
C GLN A 9 1.61 11.58 -46.83
N MET A 10 2.37 12.50 -46.20
CA MET A 10 2.23 12.80 -44.78
C MET A 10 1.15 13.86 -44.56
N PHE A 11 0.25 13.57 -43.63
CA PHE A 11 -0.84 14.45 -43.24
C PHE A 11 -0.49 15.32 -42.05
N CYS A 12 -1.13 16.49 -41.94
CA CYS A 12 -0.92 17.38 -40.82
C CYS A 12 -1.33 16.73 -39.49
N LYS A 13 -0.49 16.86 -38.47
CA LYS A 13 -0.72 16.30 -37.13
C LYS A 13 -1.99 16.84 -36.45
N ILE A 14 -2.36 18.08 -36.76
CA ILE A 14 -3.56 18.74 -36.21
C ILE A 14 -4.78 18.44 -37.11
N HIS A 15 -4.58 18.45 -38.43
CA HIS A 15 -5.61 18.15 -39.42
C HIS A 15 -5.23 16.91 -40.22
N ALA A 16 -5.55 15.73 -39.69
CA ALA A 16 -5.08 14.43 -40.18
C ALA A 16 -5.51 14.04 -41.61
N SER A 17 -6.39 14.82 -42.25
CA SER A 17 -6.84 14.63 -43.64
C SER A 17 -6.25 15.65 -44.62
N GLU A 18 -5.39 16.56 -44.15
CA GLU A 18 -4.87 17.67 -44.95
C GLU A 18 -3.37 17.48 -45.20
N ASP A 19 -2.94 17.69 -46.44
CA ASP A 19 -1.53 17.65 -46.80
C ASP A 19 -0.76 18.78 -46.11
N ILE A 20 0.46 18.47 -45.69
CA ILE A 20 1.40 19.47 -45.16
C ILE A 20 1.78 20.45 -46.29
N LYS A 21 1.80 21.75 -45.98
CA LYS A 21 2.11 22.82 -46.95
C LYS A 21 3.24 23.77 -46.52
N ALA A 22 3.56 23.85 -45.23
CA ALA A 22 4.60 24.74 -44.74
C ALA A 22 5.27 24.20 -43.47
N PHE A 23 6.42 24.77 -43.12
CA PHE A 23 7.09 24.58 -41.84
C PHE A 23 6.98 25.86 -40.99
N CYS A 24 6.49 25.74 -39.76
CA CYS A 24 6.43 26.85 -38.82
C CYS A 24 7.78 27.01 -38.11
N MET A 25 8.46 28.14 -38.32
CA MET A 25 9.76 28.46 -37.70
C MET A 25 9.65 28.73 -36.20
N ASN A 26 8.49 29.23 -35.75
CA ASN A 26 8.26 29.54 -34.34
C ASN A 26 8.11 28.27 -33.50
N ASP A 27 7.31 27.31 -33.97
CA ASP A 27 6.95 26.11 -33.19
C ASP A 27 7.71 24.85 -33.62
N LEU A 28 8.47 24.94 -34.71
CA LEU A 28 9.34 23.88 -35.22
C LEU A 28 8.57 22.58 -35.58
N TYR A 29 7.44 22.70 -36.27
CA TYR A 29 6.74 21.57 -36.89
C TYR A 29 6.02 21.91 -38.19
N SER A 30 5.72 20.87 -38.95
CA SER A 30 5.09 20.90 -40.27
C SER A 30 3.58 21.08 -40.18
N VAL A 31 3.03 22.04 -40.93
CA VAL A 31 1.64 22.50 -40.84
C VAL A 31 0.93 22.46 -42.19
N CYS A 32 -0.37 22.14 -42.20
CA CYS A 32 -1.21 22.28 -43.39
C CYS A 32 -1.70 23.72 -43.56
N PHE A 33 -2.35 24.01 -44.68
CA PHE A 33 -2.89 25.34 -44.96
C PHE A 33 -3.92 25.81 -43.91
N LYS A 34 -4.75 24.91 -43.37
CA LYS A 34 -5.70 25.25 -42.28
C LYS A 34 -4.99 25.76 -41.02
N CYS A 35 -3.92 25.09 -40.60
CA CYS A 35 -3.10 25.54 -39.47
C CYS A 35 -2.51 26.94 -39.69
N LEU A 36 -2.10 27.26 -40.92
CA LEU A 36 -1.59 28.60 -41.28
C LEU A 36 -2.66 29.68 -41.21
N LEU A 37 -3.93 29.33 -41.46
CA LEU A 37 -5.03 30.30 -41.41
C LEU A 37 -5.56 30.54 -40.00
N GLU A 38 -5.26 29.64 -39.06
CA GLU A 38 -5.76 29.65 -37.70
C GLU A 38 -4.62 29.90 -36.70
N GLU A 39 -4.10 28.83 -36.09
CA GLU A 39 -3.17 28.89 -34.94
C GLU A 39 -1.80 29.47 -35.29
N HIS A 40 -1.39 29.42 -36.57
CA HIS A 40 -0.06 29.88 -37.02
C HIS A 40 -0.12 31.10 -37.93
N ARG A 41 -1.23 31.86 -37.91
CA ARG A 41 -1.44 33.00 -38.80
C ARG A 41 -0.36 34.08 -38.71
N ASP A 42 0.15 34.30 -37.50
CA ASP A 42 1.15 35.33 -37.22
C ASP A 42 2.56 34.75 -37.01
N HIS A 43 2.76 33.47 -37.32
CA HIS A 43 4.05 32.81 -37.16
C HIS A 43 4.89 32.93 -38.42
N GLU A 44 6.22 32.94 -38.25
CA GLU A 44 7.12 32.91 -39.38
C GLU A 44 7.10 31.49 -39.97
N VAL A 45 6.71 31.38 -41.25
CA VAL A 45 6.45 30.10 -41.91
C VAL A 45 7.17 30.05 -43.26
N VAL A 46 7.72 28.89 -43.60
CA VAL A 46 8.35 28.64 -44.90
C VAL A 46 7.50 27.64 -45.68
N LEU A 47 7.03 28.03 -46.86
CA LEU A 47 6.25 27.14 -47.73
C LEU A 47 7.14 26.01 -48.26
N LEU A 48 6.60 24.79 -48.33
CA LEU A 48 7.33 23.62 -48.83
C LEU A 48 7.79 23.77 -50.29
N GLU A 49 7.07 24.56 -51.08
CA GLU A 49 7.42 24.89 -52.48
C GLU A 49 8.65 25.82 -52.55
N ASP A 50 8.79 26.76 -51.62
CA ASP A 50 9.96 27.64 -51.50
C ASP A 50 11.18 26.92 -50.90
N LEU A 51 10.94 25.84 -50.16
CA LEU A 51 11.97 24.95 -49.61
C LEU A 51 12.78 24.23 -50.71
N HIS A 52 12.17 23.92 -51.86
CA HIS A 52 12.87 23.36 -53.03
C HIS A 52 13.94 24.30 -53.59
N ASN A 53 13.68 25.62 -53.60
CA ASN A 53 14.65 26.64 -54.01
C ASN A 53 15.70 26.93 -52.92
N SER A 54 15.36 26.65 -51.66
CA SER A 54 16.20 26.86 -50.47
C SER A 54 17.11 25.67 -50.12
N MET A 55 17.07 24.57 -50.90
CA MET A 55 17.88 23.36 -50.66
C MET A 55 19.40 23.58 -50.76
N GLY A 56 19.84 24.71 -51.33
CA GLY A 56 21.24 25.15 -51.26
C GLY A 56 21.68 25.48 -49.83
N ASP A 57 20.86 26.23 -49.08
CA ASP A 57 21.17 26.67 -47.71
C ASP A 57 21.06 25.52 -46.69
N LEU A 58 20.22 24.52 -46.97
CA LEU A 58 20.13 23.29 -46.17
C LEU A 58 21.41 22.45 -46.31
N LYS A 59 22.02 22.41 -47.50
CA LYS A 59 23.28 21.69 -47.76
C LYS A 59 24.43 22.20 -46.89
N ASP A 60 24.47 23.51 -46.64
CA ASP A 60 25.47 24.15 -45.78
C ASP A 60 25.18 23.98 -44.28
N LYS A 61 23.92 23.73 -43.91
CA LYS A 61 23.49 23.45 -42.52
C LYS A 61 23.48 21.96 -42.16
N VAL A 62 23.47 21.05 -43.14
CA VAL A 62 23.54 19.58 -42.96
C VAL A 62 24.73 19.16 -42.09
N PRO A 63 25.95 19.73 -42.21
CA PRO A 63 27.06 19.43 -41.29
C PRO A 63 26.75 19.84 -39.84
N SER A 64 26.24 21.05 -39.61
CA SER A 64 25.82 21.50 -38.27
C SER A 64 24.70 20.64 -37.68
N PHE A 65 23.84 20.10 -38.54
CA PHE A 65 22.79 19.17 -38.13
C PHE A 65 23.35 17.79 -37.82
N HIS A 66 24.31 17.28 -38.60
CA HIS A 66 25.06 16.08 -38.26
C HIS A 66 25.77 16.23 -36.92
N ASP A 67 26.40 17.37 -36.65
CA ASP A 67 27.02 17.66 -35.36
C ASP A 67 26.00 17.60 -34.22
N LYS A 68 24.79 18.13 -34.41
CA LYS A 68 23.70 18.07 -33.41
C LYS A 68 23.17 16.65 -33.20
N VAL A 69 23.05 15.86 -34.27
CA VAL A 69 22.64 14.45 -34.19
C VAL A 69 23.72 13.63 -33.48
N ASP A 70 25.00 13.85 -33.83
CA ASP A 70 26.14 13.21 -33.18
C ASP A 70 26.22 13.62 -31.70
N GLU A 71 25.89 14.87 -31.34
CA GLU A 71 25.75 15.32 -29.95
C GLU A 71 24.64 14.54 -29.21
N GLN A 72 23.49 14.28 -29.85
CA GLN A 72 22.41 13.49 -29.24
C GLN A 72 22.78 12.00 -29.13
N VAL A 73 23.46 11.43 -30.12
CA VAL A 73 23.99 10.06 -30.07
C VAL A 73 25.00 9.93 -28.93
N HIS A 74 25.88 10.92 -28.76
CA HIS A 74 26.85 10.95 -27.67
C HIS A 74 26.16 11.06 -26.30
N LYS A 75 25.09 11.87 -26.18
CA LYS A 75 24.27 11.94 -24.95
C LYS A 75 23.60 10.60 -24.63
N LEU A 76 23.09 9.90 -25.65
CA LEU A 76 22.48 8.59 -25.51
C LEU A 76 23.50 7.50 -25.13
N SER A 77 24.70 7.51 -25.72
CA SER A 77 25.81 6.63 -25.31
C SER A 77 26.15 6.82 -23.84
N HIS A 78 26.23 8.06 -23.38
CA HIS A 78 26.49 8.36 -21.97
C HIS A 78 25.35 7.91 -21.04
N ILE A 79 24.10 7.92 -21.49
CA ILE A 79 22.97 7.35 -20.74
C ILE A 79 23.07 5.82 -20.68
N ASN A 80 23.43 5.17 -21.80
CA ASN A 80 23.65 3.73 -21.85
C ASN A 80 24.76 3.29 -20.89
N ASP A 81 25.89 3.99 -20.90
CA ASP A 81 27.02 3.73 -19.98
C ASP A 81 26.60 3.88 -18.51
N ARG A 82 25.75 4.89 -18.21
CA ARG A 82 25.20 5.10 -16.87
C ARG A 82 24.23 3.98 -16.46
N VAL A 83 23.37 3.52 -17.36
CA VAL A 83 22.45 2.41 -17.08
C VAL A 83 23.21 1.12 -16.86
N SER A 84 24.22 0.82 -17.68
CA SER A 84 25.11 -0.34 -17.49
C SER A 84 25.86 -0.25 -16.16
N SER A 85 26.38 0.93 -15.80
CA SER A 85 27.05 1.15 -14.52
C SER A 85 26.11 0.97 -13.32
N ILE A 86 24.86 1.46 -13.41
CA ILE A 86 23.83 1.26 -12.37
C ILE A 86 23.49 -0.23 -12.24
N LYS A 87 23.32 -0.94 -13.37
CA LYS A 87 23.04 -2.38 -13.38
C LYS A 87 24.17 -3.18 -12.75
N GLU A 88 25.42 -2.94 -13.14
CA GLU A 88 26.58 -3.64 -12.58
C GLU A 88 26.72 -3.38 -11.08
N ASN A 89 26.49 -2.14 -10.63
CA ASN A 89 26.53 -1.81 -9.20
C ASN A 89 25.39 -2.49 -8.43
N TYR A 90 24.18 -2.53 -9.01
CA TYR A 90 23.04 -3.26 -8.46
C TYR A 90 23.33 -4.76 -8.35
N ASP A 91 23.80 -5.39 -9.43
CA ASP A 91 24.11 -6.83 -9.49
C ASP A 91 25.18 -7.19 -8.46
N LYS A 92 26.24 -6.38 -8.36
CA LYS A 92 27.31 -6.57 -7.37
C LYS A 92 26.81 -6.45 -5.93
N LYS A 93 25.94 -5.47 -5.64
CA LYS A 93 25.30 -5.32 -4.32
C LYS A 93 24.35 -6.47 -4.02
N PHE A 94 23.56 -6.90 -5.00
CA PHE A 94 22.63 -8.02 -4.89
C PHE A 94 23.37 -9.33 -4.62
N GLU A 95 24.42 -9.64 -5.36
CA GLU A 95 25.24 -10.83 -5.13
C GLU A 95 25.94 -10.78 -3.77
N GLY A 96 26.42 -9.61 -3.36
CA GLY A 96 26.96 -9.38 -2.02
C GLY A 96 25.95 -9.68 -0.91
N LEU A 97 24.70 -9.24 -1.08
CA LEU A 97 23.59 -9.56 -0.19
C LEU A 97 23.24 -11.06 -0.22
N LEU A 98 23.10 -11.64 -1.40
CA LEU A 98 22.75 -13.05 -1.59
C LEU A 98 23.78 -14.00 -0.96
N ASN A 99 25.07 -13.69 -1.09
CA ASN A 99 26.14 -14.48 -0.48
C ASN A 99 26.12 -14.36 1.05
N LYS A 100 25.87 -13.16 1.59
CA LYS A 100 25.67 -12.98 3.04
C LYS A 100 24.45 -13.75 3.54
N PHE A 101 23.37 -13.81 2.76
CA PHE A 101 22.18 -14.61 3.10
C PHE A 101 22.43 -16.12 3.01
N LYS A 102 23.19 -16.62 2.02
CA LYS A 102 23.59 -18.03 1.93
C LYS A 102 24.49 -18.47 3.10
N ASP A 103 25.36 -17.59 3.57
CA ASP A 103 26.19 -17.85 4.76
C ASP A 103 25.36 -17.93 6.05
N ILE A 104 24.20 -17.27 6.09
CA ILE A 104 23.21 -17.35 7.18
C ILE A 104 22.35 -18.62 7.01
N GLU A 105 21.88 -18.93 5.81
CA GLU A 105 21.11 -20.13 5.48
C GLU A 105 21.89 -21.41 5.79
N ASN A 106 23.17 -21.48 5.44
CA ASN A 106 24.04 -22.62 5.78
C ASN A 106 24.22 -22.84 7.29
N LYS A 107 23.91 -21.83 8.12
CA LYS A 107 23.93 -21.92 9.59
C LYS A 107 22.57 -22.34 10.17
N PHE A 108 21.50 -22.41 9.38
CA PHE A 108 20.14 -22.74 9.83
C PHE A 108 19.42 -23.72 8.87
N LEU A 109 19.05 -24.90 9.37
CA LEU A 109 18.22 -25.86 8.64
C LEU A 109 16.74 -25.39 8.64
N ASN A 110 16.28 -24.65 7.63
CA ASN A 110 14.89 -24.71 7.09
C ASN A 110 14.59 -23.64 6.02
N GLY A 111 13.89 -24.04 4.95
CA GLY A 111 13.52 -23.21 3.80
C GLY A 111 12.44 -22.11 4.02
N TYR A 112 12.05 -21.82 5.27
CA TYR A 112 11.06 -20.77 5.57
C TYR A 112 11.64 -19.35 5.45
N PHE A 113 12.97 -19.23 5.57
CA PHE A 113 13.70 -17.97 5.42
C PHE A 113 13.76 -17.49 3.96
N GLU A 114 13.74 -18.43 3.02
CA GLU A 114 13.86 -18.14 1.58
C GLU A 114 12.62 -17.42 1.04
N ASP A 115 11.42 -17.83 1.43
CA ASP A 115 10.19 -17.24 0.86
C ASP A 115 9.90 -15.81 1.37
N MET A 116 10.16 -15.55 2.65
CA MET A 116 9.75 -14.28 3.28
C MET A 116 10.74 -13.13 3.03
N VAL A 117 12.04 -13.42 2.92
CA VAL A 117 13.11 -12.41 2.78
C VAL A 117 13.71 -12.42 1.37
N LEU A 118 13.97 -13.61 0.79
CA LEU A 118 14.49 -13.68 -0.58
C LEU A 118 13.37 -13.47 -1.61
N GLY A 119 12.08 -13.63 -1.26
CA GLY A 119 10.95 -13.34 -2.15
C GLY A 119 10.92 -11.89 -2.64
N GLU A 120 11.05 -10.90 -1.75
CA GLU A 120 11.05 -9.48 -2.13
C GLU A 120 12.29 -9.07 -2.93
N LEU A 121 13.46 -9.65 -2.60
CA LEU A 121 14.70 -9.46 -3.34
C LEU A 121 14.64 -10.13 -4.72
N LYS A 122 14.06 -11.33 -4.83
CA LYS A 122 13.82 -12.04 -6.10
C LYS A 122 12.86 -11.26 -6.98
N ASN A 123 11.74 -10.76 -6.44
CA ASN A 123 10.79 -9.91 -7.17
C ASN A 123 11.45 -8.61 -7.66
N SER A 124 12.28 -7.98 -6.83
CA SER A 124 13.03 -6.77 -7.22
C SER A 124 14.05 -7.07 -8.33
N LYS A 125 14.68 -8.25 -8.32
CA LYS A 125 15.59 -8.71 -9.38
C LYS A 125 14.86 -9.06 -10.67
N GLU A 126 13.68 -9.67 -10.59
CA GLU A 126 12.83 -9.91 -11.76
C GLU A 126 12.42 -8.60 -12.42
N LYS A 127 11.99 -7.61 -11.62
CA LYS A 127 11.65 -6.27 -12.12
C LYS A 127 12.85 -5.54 -12.74
N GLN A 128 14.05 -5.68 -12.17
CA GLN A 128 15.28 -5.16 -12.78
C GLN A 128 15.55 -5.81 -14.15
N LYS A 129 15.31 -7.13 -14.28
CA LYS A 129 15.48 -7.85 -15.55
C LYS A 129 14.52 -7.34 -16.62
N GLU A 130 13.25 -7.12 -16.29
CA GLU A 130 12.25 -6.54 -17.21
C GLU A 130 12.66 -5.14 -17.71
N ILE A 131 13.20 -4.30 -16.83
CA ILE A 131 13.68 -2.96 -17.19
C ILE A 131 14.90 -3.06 -18.14
N VAL A 132 15.84 -3.97 -17.86
CA VAL A 132 17.01 -4.19 -18.73
C VAL A 132 16.58 -4.68 -20.12
N GLU A 133 15.62 -5.60 -20.20
CA GLU A 133 15.07 -6.08 -21.47
C GLU A 133 14.38 -4.95 -22.24
N THR A 134 13.65 -4.08 -21.54
CA THR A 134 13.01 -2.89 -22.13
C THR A 134 14.04 -1.91 -22.69
N VAL A 135 15.09 -1.59 -21.91
CA VAL A 135 16.20 -0.73 -22.36
C VAL A 135 16.92 -1.32 -23.57
N GLN A 136 17.15 -2.63 -23.58
CA GLN A 136 17.79 -3.30 -24.72
C GLN A 136 16.93 -3.22 -25.99
N GLY A 137 15.61 -3.38 -25.88
CA GLY A 137 14.69 -3.15 -26.99
C GLY A 137 14.70 -1.69 -27.48
N VAL A 138 14.88 -0.72 -26.59
CA VAL A 138 15.04 0.69 -26.97
C VAL A 138 16.37 0.94 -27.68
N LEU A 139 17.46 0.28 -27.29
CA LEU A 139 18.75 0.35 -27.98
C LEU A 139 18.68 -0.22 -29.40
N GLU A 140 17.94 -1.32 -29.60
CA GLU A 140 17.71 -1.88 -30.94
C GLU A 140 16.92 -0.91 -31.84
N LYS A 141 15.93 -0.19 -31.30
CA LYS A 141 15.23 0.88 -32.03
C LYS A 141 16.20 2.00 -32.43
N ILE A 142 17.15 2.37 -31.56
CA ILE A 142 18.17 3.39 -31.83
C ILE A 142 19.10 2.97 -32.96
N GLU A 143 19.53 1.70 -33.00
CA GLU A 143 20.32 1.17 -34.13
C GLU A 143 19.56 1.25 -35.46
N GLY A 144 18.25 1.01 -35.43
CA GLY A 144 17.35 1.23 -36.56
C GLY A 144 17.35 2.68 -37.05
N ILE A 145 17.17 3.63 -36.12
CA ILE A 145 17.24 5.08 -36.40
C ILE A 145 18.60 5.45 -36.99
N GLY A 146 19.70 4.88 -36.49
CA GLY A 146 21.05 5.10 -37.02
C GLY A 146 21.22 4.71 -38.49
N LYS A 147 20.56 3.64 -38.94
CA LYS A 147 20.53 3.23 -40.36
C LYS A 147 19.68 4.18 -41.21
N GLU A 148 18.54 4.64 -40.69
CA GLU A 148 17.72 5.66 -41.37
C GLU A 148 18.47 6.99 -41.54
N ILE A 149 19.28 7.38 -40.55
CA ILE A 149 20.16 8.57 -40.62
C ILE A 149 21.25 8.40 -41.69
N GLN A 150 21.78 7.20 -41.91
CA GLN A 150 22.73 6.94 -42.99
C GLN A 150 22.07 7.12 -44.36
N ASN A 151 20.82 6.69 -44.53
CA ASN A 151 20.06 6.94 -45.76
C ASN A 151 19.79 8.43 -45.99
N LEU A 152 19.53 9.20 -44.92
CA LEU A 152 19.40 10.65 -44.99
C LEU A 152 20.71 11.35 -45.40
N ARG A 153 21.89 10.80 -45.05
CA ARG A 153 23.20 11.31 -45.52
C ARG A 153 23.35 11.18 -47.04
N GLU A 154 22.80 10.13 -47.62
CA GLU A 154 22.84 9.89 -49.07
C GLU A 154 21.82 10.73 -49.84
N CYS A 155 20.70 11.10 -49.20
CA CYS A 155 19.66 11.94 -49.79
C CYS A 155 19.24 13.10 -48.85
N PRO A 156 20.09 14.14 -48.70
CA PRO A 156 19.93 15.18 -47.67
C PRO A 156 18.75 16.15 -47.88
N GLN A 157 17.97 15.95 -48.94
CA GLN A 157 16.81 16.79 -49.30
C GLN A 157 15.47 16.16 -48.90
N ASP A 158 15.49 14.95 -48.32
CA ASP A 158 14.28 14.27 -47.86
C ASP A 158 13.83 14.77 -46.48
N PHE A 159 13.04 15.84 -46.51
CA PHE A 159 12.46 16.47 -45.32
C PHE A 159 11.50 15.54 -44.54
N PHE A 160 10.85 14.59 -45.22
CA PHE A 160 9.90 13.68 -44.56
C PHE A 160 10.63 12.57 -43.79
N LEU A 161 11.70 12.03 -44.36
CA LEU A 161 12.61 11.12 -43.64
C LEU A 161 13.21 11.81 -42.40
N PHE A 162 13.55 13.09 -42.52
CA PHE A 162 14.04 13.92 -41.41
C PHE A 162 13.03 14.05 -40.25
N GLU A 163 11.77 14.43 -40.53
CA GLU A 163 10.76 14.60 -39.48
C GLU A 163 10.39 13.26 -38.82
N ASN A 164 10.42 12.17 -39.57
CA ASN A 164 10.21 10.83 -39.01
C ASN A 164 11.32 10.47 -38.01
N ILE A 165 12.59 10.64 -38.40
CA ILE A 165 13.76 10.38 -37.53
C ILE A 165 13.68 11.24 -36.26
N ARG A 166 13.33 12.53 -36.38
CA ARG A 166 13.21 13.44 -35.23
C ARG A 166 12.17 12.96 -34.21
N ASN A 167 10.98 12.58 -34.67
CA ASN A 167 9.90 12.10 -33.79
C ASN A 167 10.27 10.79 -33.09
N GLN A 168 10.95 9.87 -33.81
CA GLN A 168 11.41 8.62 -33.22
C GLN A 168 12.46 8.85 -32.11
N ILE A 169 13.40 9.79 -32.31
CA ILE A 169 14.40 10.18 -31.29
C ILE A 169 13.73 10.76 -30.04
N GLU A 170 12.73 11.63 -30.18
CA GLU A 170 12.00 12.19 -29.04
C GLU A 170 11.25 11.13 -28.23
N GLN A 171 10.66 10.14 -28.91
CA GLN A 171 9.95 9.06 -28.24
C GLN A 171 10.92 8.16 -27.46
N VAL A 172 12.04 7.78 -28.07
CA VAL A 172 13.12 7.03 -27.42
C VAL A 172 13.63 7.75 -26.17
N TYR A 173 13.81 9.07 -26.24
CA TYR A 173 14.26 9.88 -25.11
C TYR A 173 13.27 9.86 -23.94
N LYS A 174 11.95 9.88 -24.22
CA LYS A 174 10.92 9.78 -23.18
C LYS A 174 10.89 8.39 -22.54
N GLU A 175 10.98 7.33 -23.34
CA GLU A 175 11.03 5.94 -22.86
C GLU A 175 12.25 5.74 -21.94
N LEU A 176 13.46 6.17 -22.35
CA LEU A 176 14.69 6.02 -21.54
C LEU A 176 14.66 6.81 -20.23
N ASN A 177 14.09 8.01 -20.20
CA ASN A 177 14.01 8.82 -18.97
C ASN A 177 13.09 8.19 -17.91
N ILE A 178 12.06 7.47 -18.33
CA ILE A 178 11.16 6.75 -17.42
C ILE A 178 11.93 5.58 -16.80
N GLU A 179 12.60 4.78 -17.63
CA GLU A 179 13.38 3.63 -17.16
C GLU A 179 14.57 4.03 -16.28
N GLU A 180 15.27 5.13 -16.59
CA GLU A 180 16.35 5.66 -15.74
C GLU A 180 15.84 6.07 -14.35
N ARG A 181 14.61 6.64 -14.26
CA ARG A 181 13.99 6.99 -12.97
C ARG A 181 13.61 5.76 -12.17
N GLU A 182 13.06 4.74 -12.81
CA GLU A 182 12.71 3.48 -12.13
C GLU A 182 13.96 2.72 -11.65
N LEU A 183 15.01 2.66 -12.46
CA LEU A 183 16.31 2.09 -12.04
C LEU A 183 16.94 2.86 -10.87
N LYS A 184 16.84 4.20 -10.85
CA LYS A 184 17.31 5.00 -9.70
C LYS A 184 16.52 4.71 -8.44
N LYS A 185 15.19 4.55 -8.54
CA LYS A 185 14.35 4.16 -7.39
C LYS A 185 14.77 2.79 -6.84
N LEU A 186 14.91 1.78 -7.71
CA LEU A 186 15.39 0.44 -7.35
C LEU A 186 16.80 0.47 -6.73
N SER A 187 17.69 1.29 -7.28
CA SER A 187 19.05 1.50 -6.74
C SER A 187 19.04 2.18 -5.37
N CYS A 188 18.13 3.14 -5.12
CA CYS A 188 17.95 3.75 -3.80
C CYS A 188 17.42 2.72 -2.80
N THR A 189 16.41 1.94 -3.18
CA THR A 189 15.89 0.84 -2.35
C THR A 189 17.00 -0.13 -1.96
N ILE A 190 17.83 -0.61 -2.91
CA ILE A 190 18.98 -1.46 -2.57
C ILE A 190 20.05 -0.74 -1.75
N ALA A 191 20.27 0.57 -1.96
CA ALA A 191 21.19 1.34 -1.14
C ALA A 191 20.72 1.37 0.33
N ASP A 192 19.42 1.57 0.55
CA ASP A 192 18.80 1.49 1.87
C ASP A 192 19.00 0.09 2.48
N TYR A 193 18.81 -1.00 1.72
CA TYR A 193 19.12 -2.36 2.20
C TYR A 193 20.62 -2.63 2.43
N SER A 194 21.51 -1.89 1.77
CA SER A 194 22.96 -2.04 1.92
C SER A 194 23.54 -1.26 3.10
N GLU A 195 22.85 -0.22 3.55
CA GLU A 195 23.16 0.56 4.77
C GLU A 195 22.52 -0.02 6.02
N VAL A 196 21.46 -0.81 5.86
CA VAL A 196 20.88 -1.57 6.96
C VAL A 196 21.86 -2.65 7.40
N ASP A 197 22.28 -2.59 8.68
CA ASP A 197 23.07 -3.66 9.26
C ASP A 197 22.26 -4.95 9.15
N ILE A 198 22.78 -5.91 8.39
CA ILE A 198 22.14 -7.22 8.24
C ILE A 198 22.04 -7.89 9.60
N ASN A 199 22.93 -7.61 10.55
CA ASN A 199 22.78 -8.05 11.93
C ASN A 199 21.66 -7.32 12.67
N ASP A 200 21.33 -6.06 12.36
CA ASP A 200 20.18 -5.35 12.93
C ASP A 200 18.89 -5.85 12.31
N LYS A 201 18.81 -6.01 10.99
CA LYS A 201 17.64 -6.61 10.32
C LYS A 201 17.47 -8.06 10.69
N PHE A 202 18.57 -8.79 10.87
CA PHE A 202 18.57 -10.15 11.40
C PHE A 202 18.29 -10.16 12.90
N SER A 203 18.65 -9.14 13.69
CA SER A 203 18.28 -9.03 15.10
C SER A 203 16.82 -8.64 15.27
N GLU A 204 16.27 -7.83 14.38
CA GLU A 204 14.84 -7.53 14.25
C GLU A 204 14.09 -8.77 13.74
N LEU A 205 14.64 -9.50 12.77
CA LEU A 205 14.10 -10.78 12.30
C LEU A 205 14.23 -11.85 13.38
N LEU A 206 15.32 -11.93 14.14
CA LEU A 206 15.48 -12.79 15.31
C LEU A 206 14.57 -12.27 16.44
N GLN A 207 14.31 -10.99 16.60
CA GLN A 207 13.28 -10.52 17.53
C GLN A 207 11.91 -10.98 17.04
N ASN A 208 11.64 -10.97 15.74
CA ASN A 208 10.37 -11.40 15.16
C ASN A 208 10.24 -12.95 14.96
N THR A 209 11.36 -13.70 14.93
CA THR A 209 11.45 -15.15 14.62
C THR A 209 12.02 -15.97 15.80
N PHE A 210 12.86 -15.35 16.63
CA PHE A 210 13.30 -15.76 17.98
C PHE A 210 12.61 -14.95 19.13
N ILE A 211 11.57 -14.15 18.83
CA ILE A 211 10.23 -14.61 19.25
C ILE A 211 10.10 -16.00 18.63
N LEU A 212 10.79 -16.94 19.27
CA LEU A 212 10.42 -18.31 19.26
C LEU A 212 8.92 -18.24 19.48
N LYS A 213 8.20 -19.12 18.80
CA LYS A 213 7.27 -20.08 19.40
C LYS A 213 7.40 -20.36 20.94
N LYS A 214 7.80 -19.44 21.81
CA LYS A 214 6.89 -18.92 22.83
C LYS A 214 5.64 -18.35 22.13
N SER A 215 4.73 -19.14 21.54
CA SER A 215 3.73 -19.90 22.30
C SER A 215 3.69 -19.61 23.82
N TYR A 216 3.72 -18.35 24.22
CA TYR A 216 3.31 -17.89 25.55
C TYR A 216 2.74 -16.49 25.35
N THR A 217 1.65 -16.39 24.61
CA THR A 217 0.36 -16.66 25.21
C THR A 217 -0.49 -17.70 24.48
N SER A 218 -0.41 -18.91 24.99
CA SER A 218 -1.62 -19.61 25.45
C SER A 218 -2.31 -18.79 26.56
N SER A 219 -2.60 -17.51 26.34
CA SER A 219 -3.52 -16.78 27.22
C SER A 219 -4.87 -17.36 26.87
N LYS A 220 -5.17 -18.45 27.56
CA LYS A 220 -6.49 -19.05 27.69
C LYS A 220 -7.47 -18.06 28.29
N ASN A 221 -7.02 -16.85 28.63
CA ASN A 221 -7.75 -15.83 29.34
C ASN A 221 -8.31 -14.81 28.37
N VAL A 222 -9.63 -14.73 28.28
CA VAL A 222 -10.33 -13.59 27.70
C VAL A 222 -10.26 -12.48 28.72
N HIS A 223 -9.94 -11.26 28.30
CA HIS A 223 -10.11 -10.11 29.19
C HIS A 223 -10.93 -9.00 28.58
N TYR A 224 -11.49 -8.19 29.47
CA TYR A 224 -12.01 -6.90 29.11
C TYR A 224 -11.85 -5.94 30.28
N PHE A 225 -11.59 -4.68 29.93
CA PHE A 225 -11.61 -3.59 30.89
C PHE A 225 -13.05 -3.11 31.10
N GLU A 226 -13.48 -2.99 32.36
CA GLU A 226 -14.78 -2.45 32.70
C GLU A 226 -14.71 -0.92 32.73
N TRP A 227 -15.14 -0.29 31.64
CA TRP A 227 -15.08 1.15 31.45
C TRP A 227 -15.73 1.95 32.59
N GLY A 228 -15.12 3.07 32.96
CA GLY A 228 -15.59 3.95 34.03
C GLY A 228 -15.37 3.39 35.44
N THR A 229 -14.75 2.23 35.57
CA THR A 229 -14.40 1.60 36.85
C THR A 229 -12.88 1.41 36.95
N LYS A 230 -12.44 0.66 37.97
CA LYS A 230 -11.05 0.24 38.17
C LYS A 230 -10.90 -1.28 38.00
N HIS A 231 -11.75 -1.90 37.19
CA HIS A 231 -11.80 -3.36 37.10
C HIS A 231 -11.37 -3.87 35.72
N ILE A 232 -10.56 -4.92 35.74
CA ILE A 232 -10.30 -5.78 34.59
C ILE A 232 -10.84 -7.17 34.94
N HIS A 233 -11.47 -7.80 33.96
CA HIS A 233 -12.03 -9.15 34.09
C HIS A 233 -11.23 -10.11 33.24
N PHE A 234 -11.02 -11.32 33.74
CA PHE A 234 -10.37 -12.42 33.04
C PHE A 234 -11.29 -13.65 32.99
N TYR A 235 -11.23 -14.43 31.92
CA TYR A 235 -11.92 -15.72 31.78
C TYR A 235 -10.99 -16.78 31.20
N GLU A 236 -10.59 -17.76 32.00
CA GLU A 236 -9.79 -18.90 31.54
C GLU A 236 -10.68 -19.91 30.83
N VAL A 237 -10.59 -19.99 29.50
CA VAL A 237 -11.41 -20.84 28.62
C VAL A 237 -11.31 -22.32 28.99
N GLU A 238 -10.10 -22.83 29.30
CA GLU A 238 -9.90 -24.24 29.64
C GLU A 238 -10.51 -24.62 30.99
N LYS A 239 -10.23 -23.83 32.03
CA LYS A 239 -10.75 -24.07 33.38
C LYS A 239 -12.19 -23.60 33.56
N GLN A 240 -12.67 -22.81 32.61
CA GLN A 240 -13.99 -22.18 32.61
C GLN A 240 -14.25 -21.37 33.89
N ASN A 241 -13.24 -20.64 34.36
CA ASN A 241 -13.32 -19.81 35.55
C ASN A 241 -13.15 -18.33 35.20
N SER A 242 -13.83 -17.48 35.96
CA SER A 242 -13.74 -16.03 35.82
C SER A 242 -13.05 -15.41 37.00
N GLU A 243 -12.22 -14.40 36.75
CA GLU A 243 -11.60 -13.57 37.77
C GLU A 243 -11.91 -12.09 37.52
N LYS A 244 -12.28 -11.37 38.56
CA LYS A 244 -12.40 -9.91 38.53
C LYS A 244 -11.26 -9.33 39.37
N VAL A 245 -10.39 -8.55 38.74
CA VAL A 245 -9.27 -7.87 39.38
C VAL A 245 -9.61 -6.40 39.56
N THR A 246 -9.39 -5.87 40.76
CA THR A 246 -9.46 -4.43 41.03
C THR A 246 -8.06 -3.84 40.94
N LEU A 247 -7.91 -2.83 40.09
CA LEU A 247 -6.64 -2.21 39.76
C LEU A 247 -6.23 -1.16 40.79
N SER A 248 -4.94 -1.14 41.11
CA SER A 248 -4.28 -0.18 42.00
C SER A 248 -4.01 1.16 41.30
N ILE A 249 -5.06 1.79 40.76
CA ILE A 249 -4.99 3.05 40.00
C ILE A 249 -5.81 4.15 40.67
N ASP A 250 -5.44 5.41 40.46
CA ASP A 250 -6.16 6.57 41.00
C ASP A 250 -7.26 7.10 40.05
N PHE A 251 -7.16 6.81 38.75
CA PHE A 251 -8.17 7.12 37.73
C PHE A 251 -9.15 5.98 37.47
N ASN A 252 -10.26 6.29 36.77
CA ASN A 252 -11.15 5.29 36.18
C ASN A 252 -10.72 4.99 34.74
N ILE A 253 -10.82 3.72 34.34
CA ILE A 253 -10.56 3.26 32.98
C ILE A 253 -11.39 4.09 31.98
N PRO A 254 -10.77 4.68 30.94
CA PRO A 254 -11.49 5.45 29.93
C PRO A 254 -12.59 4.63 29.23
N LYS A 255 -13.73 5.27 28.96
CA LYS A 255 -14.77 4.66 28.13
C LYS A 255 -14.30 4.57 26.68
N PHE A 256 -14.73 3.56 25.93
CA PHE A 256 -14.32 3.38 24.53
C PHE A 256 -12.80 3.27 24.33
N CYS A 257 -12.05 2.90 25.37
CA CYS A 257 -10.65 2.53 25.22
C CYS A 257 -10.54 1.24 24.40
N ARG A 258 -9.47 1.12 23.61
CA ARG A 258 -9.14 -0.13 22.92
C ARG A 258 -8.17 -0.94 23.74
N THR A 259 -8.26 -2.26 23.59
CA THR A 259 -7.31 -3.18 24.21
C THR A 259 -6.62 -3.99 23.14
N VAL A 260 -5.32 -4.17 23.34
CA VAL A 260 -4.43 -4.92 22.46
C VAL A 260 -3.61 -5.86 23.33
N VAL A 261 -3.35 -7.05 22.81
CA VAL A 261 -2.57 -8.10 23.47
C VAL A 261 -1.45 -8.52 22.54
N THR A 262 -0.24 -8.58 23.06
CA THR A 262 0.92 -9.07 22.31
C THR A 262 1.01 -10.59 22.38
N ASP A 263 1.85 -11.19 21.53
CA ASP A 263 2.15 -12.62 21.61
C ASP A 263 2.79 -13.04 22.93
N GLU A 264 3.44 -12.11 23.64
CA GLU A 264 3.99 -12.31 24.98
C GLU A 264 2.98 -12.13 26.13
N GLY A 265 1.72 -11.81 25.82
CA GLY A 265 0.66 -11.59 26.81
C GLY A 265 0.62 -10.25 27.49
N ARG A 266 1.35 -9.26 26.97
CA ARG A 266 1.27 -7.88 27.46
C ARG A 266 -0.07 -7.29 27.04
N ILE A 267 -0.78 -6.70 28.00
CA ILE A 267 -2.12 -6.15 27.78
C ILE A 267 -2.04 -4.63 27.82
N PHE A 268 -2.50 -4.00 26.74
CA PHE A 268 -2.56 -2.55 26.64
C PHE A 268 -4.00 -2.03 26.71
N CYS A 269 -4.16 -0.83 27.25
CA CYS A 269 -5.38 -0.04 27.29
C CYS A 269 -5.08 1.32 26.67
N ILE A 270 -5.75 1.63 25.55
CA ILE A 270 -5.33 2.68 24.62
C ILE A 270 -6.48 3.67 24.43
N GLY A 271 -6.19 4.96 24.59
CA GLY A 271 -7.08 6.09 24.35
C GLY A 271 -8.45 5.96 25.01
N GLY A 272 -9.48 6.41 24.29
CA GLY A 272 -10.85 6.44 24.77
C GLY A 272 -11.22 7.80 25.34
N ARG A 273 -12.24 7.83 26.18
CA ARG A 273 -12.83 9.04 26.77
C ARG A 273 -12.72 9.00 28.28
N HIS A 274 -12.05 9.98 28.83
CA HIS A 274 -12.00 10.22 30.27
C HIS A 274 -12.97 11.36 30.64
N GLN A 275 -12.99 11.77 31.91
CA GLN A 275 -13.78 12.86 32.52
C GLN A 275 -14.38 13.87 31.52
N ASP A 276 -15.69 14.17 31.68
CA ASP A 276 -16.47 15.03 30.79
C ASP A 276 -16.51 14.59 29.31
N ASN A 277 -16.32 13.28 29.07
CA ASN A 277 -16.41 12.66 27.75
C ASN A 277 -15.33 13.18 26.77
N VAL A 278 -14.22 13.68 27.30
CA VAL A 278 -13.07 14.20 26.56
C VAL A 278 -12.17 13.04 26.14
N CYS A 279 -11.79 13.02 24.86
CA CYS A 279 -10.87 12.00 24.36
C CYS A 279 -9.48 12.18 24.99
N CYS A 280 -8.86 11.08 25.41
CA CYS A 280 -7.49 11.07 25.90
C CYS A 280 -6.53 10.43 24.90
N ASP A 281 -5.25 10.69 25.10
CA ASP A 281 -4.08 10.18 24.38
C ASP A 281 -3.33 9.12 25.21
N TRP A 282 -4.02 8.47 26.16
CA TRP A 282 -3.39 7.56 27.10
C TRP A 282 -2.98 6.25 26.44
N MET A 283 -1.72 5.88 26.62
CA MET A 283 -1.22 4.54 26.35
C MET A 283 -0.87 3.90 27.71
N LEU A 284 -1.62 2.88 28.10
CA LEU A 284 -1.47 2.21 29.38
C LEU A 284 -1.12 0.75 29.19
N GLU A 285 -0.21 0.22 29.99
CA GLU A 285 0.13 -1.19 30.05
C GLU A 285 -0.33 -1.80 31.39
N TYR A 286 -0.98 -2.95 31.35
CA TYR A 286 -1.37 -3.70 32.54
C TYR A 286 -0.19 -4.51 33.06
N LEU A 287 0.17 -4.30 34.33
CA LEU A 287 1.20 -5.05 35.03
C LEU A 287 0.55 -5.99 36.04
N ASP A 288 0.70 -7.29 35.82
CA ASP A 288 0.03 -8.30 36.65
C ASP A 288 0.58 -8.38 38.09
N ASN A 289 1.88 -8.17 38.26
CA ASN A 289 2.56 -8.15 39.56
C ASN A 289 2.06 -7.01 40.46
N GLU A 290 1.73 -5.85 39.86
CA GLU A 290 1.27 -4.65 40.57
C GLU A 290 -0.26 -4.52 40.58
N LYS A 291 -0.94 -5.34 39.76
CA LYS A 291 -2.36 -5.21 39.43
C LYS A 291 -2.70 -3.75 39.11
N SER A 292 -1.92 -3.13 38.23
CA SER A 292 -2.01 -1.70 37.92
C SER A 292 -1.92 -1.42 36.42
N LEU A 293 -2.31 -0.21 36.01
CA LEU A 293 -2.09 0.31 34.67
C LEU A 293 -1.03 1.41 34.74
N VAL A 294 0.09 1.20 34.05
CA VAL A 294 1.20 2.15 33.99
C VAL A 294 1.20 2.89 32.66
N TYR A 295 1.52 4.18 32.71
CA TYR A 295 1.64 4.99 31.51
C TYR A 295 2.86 4.60 30.67
N ARG A 296 2.68 4.69 29.36
CA ARG A 296 3.68 4.64 28.31
C ARG A 296 3.62 5.93 27.50
N SER A 297 4.45 6.07 26.48
CA SER A 297 4.41 7.22 25.58
C SER A 297 3.00 7.44 25.05
N PRO A 298 2.45 8.67 25.16
CA PRO A 298 1.07 8.96 24.78
C PRO A 298 0.90 8.93 23.27
N LEU A 299 -0.34 8.68 22.83
CA LEU A 299 -0.72 8.79 21.42
C LEU A 299 -0.42 10.20 20.90
N LEU A 300 -0.07 10.30 19.62
CA LEU A 300 0.12 11.59 18.94
C LEU A 300 -1.18 12.38 18.82
N PHE A 301 -2.32 11.68 18.74
CA PHE A 301 -3.64 12.30 18.72
C PHE A 301 -4.57 11.62 19.73
N ARG A 302 -5.08 12.40 20.68
CA ARG A 302 -6.19 11.97 21.56
C ARG A 302 -7.40 11.54 20.73
N ARG A 303 -7.97 10.38 21.05
CA ARG A 303 -9.07 9.81 20.26
C ARG A 303 -9.85 8.74 21.01
N SER A 304 -11.10 8.53 20.61
CA SER A 304 -11.91 7.37 20.98
C SER A 304 -12.44 6.66 19.74
N ASP A 305 -13.02 5.47 19.92
CA ASP A 305 -13.71 4.70 18.87
C ASP A 305 -12.85 4.37 17.63
N PHE A 306 -11.53 4.55 17.71
CA PHE A 306 -10.55 4.15 16.70
C PHE A 306 -10.41 2.64 16.63
N THR A 307 -9.62 2.12 15.70
CA THR A 307 -9.21 0.70 15.71
C THR A 307 -7.77 0.57 16.20
N ALA A 308 -7.47 -0.52 16.92
CA ALA A 308 -6.14 -0.81 17.46
C ALA A 308 -5.76 -2.26 17.15
N LEU A 309 -4.61 -2.47 16.52
CA LEU A 309 -4.20 -3.79 16.01
C LEU A 309 -2.74 -4.07 16.35
N TYR A 310 -2.45 -5.25 16.88
CA TYR A 310 -1.08 -5.73 17.08
C TYR A 310 -0.59 -6.50 15.87
N SER A 311 0.63 -6.20 15.44
CA SER A 311 1.39 -6.97 14.46
C SER A 311 2.48 -7.76 15.17
N GLU A 312 2.74 -8.98 14.70
CA GLU A 312 3.82 -9.85 15.18
C GLU A 312 5.21 -9.21 15.03
N ARG A 313 5.33 -8.08 14.32
CA ARG A 313 6.53 -7.23 14.23
C ARG A 313 6.76 -6.34 15.47
N GLY A 314 6.06 -6.57 16.57
CA GLY A 314 6.18 -5.76 17.80
C GLY A 314 5.54 -4.37 17.70
N LEU A 315 4.59 -4.17 16.78
CA LEU A 315 3.98 -2.86 16.51
C LEU A 315 2.49 -2.86 16.85
N ILE A 316 1.99 -1.75 17.39
CA ILE A 316 0.56 -1.49 17.57
C ILE A 316 0.12 -0.37 16.64
N TYR A 317 -0.81 -0.66 15.74
CA TYR A 317 -1.39 0.30 14.81
C TYR A 317 -2.67 0.89 15.39
N VAL A 318 -2.79 2.21 15.37
CA VAL A 318 -3.98 2.97 15.78
C VAL A 318 -4.51 3.77 14.59
N ILE A 319 -5.74 3.47 14.18
CA ILE A 319 -6.29 3.91 12.90
C ILE A 319 -7.64 4.60 13.10
N GLY A 320 -7.77 5.80 12.54
CA GLY A 320 -9.01 6.58 12.57
C GLY A 320 -9.47 6.95 13.99
N GLY A 321 -10.78 6.91 14.22
CA GLY A 321 -11.42 7.33 15.47
C GLY A 321 -11.96 8.75 15.39
N ASN A 322 -12.21 9.34 16.56
CA ASN A 322 -12.72 10.70 16.66
C ASN A 322 -12.24 11.40 17.95
N ASP A 323 -12.32 12.73 17.97
CA ASP A 323 -12.03 13.56 19.15
C ASP A 323 -13.29 14.19 19.77
N ALA A 324 -14.44 13.56 19.56
CA ALA A 324 -15.78 14.07 19.86
C ALA A 324 -16.24 15.29 19.03
N LYS A 325 -15.38 15.87 18.19
CA LYS A 325 -15.73 16.99 17.29
C LYS A 325 -15.62 16.60 15.82
N SER A 326 -14.62 15.81 15.50
CA SER A 326 -14.26 15.41 14.15
C SER A 326 -13.85 13.94 14.11
N PHE A 327 -14.09 13.31 12.96
CA PHE A 327 -13.59 11.98 12.65
C PHE A 327 -12.19 12.11 12.04
N TYR A 328 -11.33 11.13 12.29
CA TYR A 328 -9.96 11.16 11.85
C TYR A 328 -9.69 10.25 10.66
N THR A 329 -8.88 10.76 9.73
CA THR A 329 -8.07 9.94 8.82
C THR A 329 -6.72 9.56 9.43
N ALA A 330 -6.31 10.29 10.48
CA ALA A 330 -5.00 10.15 11.10
C ALA A 330 -4.72 8.72 11.56
N CYS A 331 -3.57 8.19 11.15
CA CYS A 331 -3.08 6.89 11.58
C CYS A 331 -1.69 7.00 12.21
N GLU A 332 -1.44 6.19 13.22
CA GLU A 332 -0.17 6.15 13.95
C GLU A 332 0.16 4.72 14.36
N LYS A 333 1.45 4.44 14.54
CA LYS A 333 1.93 3.16 15.05
C LYS A 333 2.83 3.37 16.26
N TYR A 334 2.74 2.46 17.21
CA TYR A 334 3.55 2.40 18.41
C TYR A 334 4.54 1.27 18.30
N ASP A 335 5.81 1.60 18.50
CA ASP A 335 6.89 0.65 18.70
C ASP A 335 6.95 0.27 20.18
N ILE A 336 6.61 -0.98 20.47
CA ILE A 336 6.51 -1.50 21.83
C ILE A 336 7.88 -1.55 22.52
N GLN A 337 8.94 -1.85 21.78
CA GLN A 337 10.29 -2.00 22.31
C GLN A 337 10.89 -0.64 22.65
N ASN A 338 10.68 0.33 21.77
CA ASN A 338 11.25 1.66 21.92
C ASN A 338 10.35 2.61 22.73
N ASP A 339 9.11 2.22 23.04
CA ASP A 339 8.11 3.07 23.69
C ASP A 339 7.93 4.40 22.94
N THR A 340 7.73 4.33 21.63
CA THR A 340 7.61 5.53 20.77
C THR A 340 6.47 5.40 19.77
N TRP A 341 5.85 6.54 19.45
CA TRP A 341 4.85 6.65 18.39
C TRP A 341 5.42 7.30 17.15
N SER A 342 4.96 6.84 15.99
CA SER A 342 5.24 7.45 14.69
C SER A 342 3.97 7.55 13.86
N ARG A 343 3.85 8.62 13.07
CA ARG A 343 2.76 8.71 12.08
C ARG A 343 2.99 7.73 10.94
N ILE A 344 1.90 7.20 10.41
CA ILE A 344 1.86 6.46 9.15
C ILE A 344 0.93 7.18 8.16
N ALA A 345 0.80 6.67 6.94
CA ALA A 345 -0.12 7.22 5.96
C ALA A 345 -1.55 7.29 6.51
N ASP A 346 -2.26 8.35 6.13
CA ASP A 346 -3.63 8.60 6.57
C ASP A 346 -4.64 7.81 5.73
N LEU A 347 -5.76 7.43 6.35
CA LEU A 347 -6.91 6.87 5.63
C LEU A 347 -7.40 7.86 4.56
N ASN A 348 -8.00 7.32 3.49
CA ASN A 348 -8.67 8.11 2.47
C ASN A 348 -10.00 8.67 2.98
N VAL A 349 -10.69 7.95 3.88
CA VAL A 349 -11.97 8.37 4.46
C VAL A 349 -11.91 8.37 5.98
N ALA A 350 -12.17 9.54 6.56
CA ALA A 350 -12.25 9.71 8.01
C ALA A 350 -13.39 8.86 8.60
N ARG A 351 -13.08 8.08 9.63
CA ARG A 351 -14.05 7.14 10.20
C ARG A 351 -13.76 6.77 11.64
N ASP A 352 -14.80 6.43 12.39
CA ASP A 352 -14.70 5.75 13.67
C ASP A 352 -15.52 4.45 13.66
N SER A 353 -15.42 3.67 14.73
CA SER A 353 -16.22 2.46 14.94
C SER A 353 -16.15 1.48 13.75
N ALA A 354 -15.03 1.48 13.03
CA ALA A 354 -14.76 0.61 11.90
C ALA A 354 -14.34 -0.80 12.37
N ALA A 355 -14.55 -1.80 11.52
CA ALA A 355 -13.96 -3.11 11.71
C ALA A 355 -12.58 -3.13 11.05
N SER A 356 -11.57 -3.73 11.67
CA SER A 356 -10.25 -3.86 11.05
C SER A 356 -9.50 -5.09 11.52
N CYS A 357 -8.62 -5.62 10.68
CA CYS A 357 -7.70 -6.69 11.06
C CYS A 357 -6.41 -6.62 10.25
N ILE A 358 -5.36 -7.28 10.78
CA ILE A 358 -4.13 -7.57 10.05
C ILE A 358 -4.26 -8.96 9.44
N ILE A 359 -3.93 -9.12 8.17
CA ILE A 359 -3.84 -10.42 7.50
C ILE A 359 -2.43 -10.63 6.95
N ASN A 360 -1.91 -11.86 7.10
CA ASN A 360 -0.58 -12.29 6.68
C ASN A 360 0.57 -11.39 7.18
N ASN A 361 0.38 -10.72 8.31
CA ASN A 361 1.32 -9.76 8.90
C ASN A 361 1.87 -8.70 7.91
N LYS A 362 1.07 -8.38 6.87
CA LYS A 362 1.46 -7.53 5.75
C LYS A 362 0.42 -6.46 5.44
N TYR A 363 -0.86 -6.82 5.48
CA TYR A 363 -1.94 -5.91 5.11
C TYR A 363 -2.87 -5.65 6.29
N ILE A 364 -3.23 -4.39 6.50
CA ILE A 364 -4.32 -4.00 7.40
C ILE A 364 -5.54 -3.68 6.55
N TYR A 365 -6.65 -4.35 6.80
CA TYR A 365 -7.93 -3.99 6.19
C TYR A 365 -8.78 -3.22 7.18
N VAL A 366 -9.45 -2.18 6.69
CA VAL A 366 -10.44 -1.37 7.43
C VAL A 366 -11.74 -1.36 6.66
N PHE A 367 -12.80 -1.83 7.31
CA PHE A 367 -14.13 -1.96 6.75
C PHE A 367 -15.08 -1.01 7.45
N SER A 368 -15.86 -0.28 6.65
CA SER A 368 -17.00 0.49 7.15
C SER A 368 -16.59 1.51 8.22
N GLY A 369 -17.54 1.95 9.06
CA GLY A 369 -17.36 2.92 10.12
C GLY A 369 -18.22 4.16 9.91
N ARG A 370 -18.45 4.93 10.98
CA ARG A 370 -19.22 6.17 10.86
C ARG A 370 -18.35 7.30 10.36
N THR A 371 -18.92 8.17 9.53
CA THR A 371 -18.26 9.36 8.99
C THR A 371 -18.83 10.67 9.56
N LYS A 372 -20.00 10.61 10.24
CA LYS A 372 -20.70 11.77 10.82
C LYS A 372 -21.42 11.42 12.13
N PHE A 373 -21.53 12.40 13.04
CA PHE A 373 -22.20 12.25 14.33
C PHE A 373 -23.73 12.44 14.26
N GLU A 374 -24.20 13.53 13.63
CA GLU A 374 -25.60 13.98 13.71
C GLU A 374 -26.57 13.13 12.88
N LYS A 375 -26.11 12.67 11.72
CA LYS A 375 -26.80 11.68 10.88
C LYS A 375 -25.89 10.47 10.89
N LYS A 376 -26.39 9.33 11.38
CA LYS A 376 -25.63 8.06 11.41
C LYS A 376 -25.31 7.64 9.97
N GLU A 377 -24.24 8.19 9.44
CA GLU A 377 -23.73 7.94 8.11
C GLU A 377 -22.59 6.95 8.25
N ILE A 378 -22.78 5.77 7.66
CA ILE A 378 -21.84 4.67 7.70
C ILE A 378 -21.29 4.53 6.28
N THR A 379 -19.98 4.60 6.14
CA THR A 379 -19.31 4.39 4.85
C THR A 379 -19.32 2.92 4.50
N ASP A 380 -19.49 2.59 3.22
CA ASP A 380 -19.32 1.24 2.66
C ASP A 380 -17.93 1.09 2.00
N THR A 381 -17.01 1.99 2.27
CA THR A 381 -15.66 1.91 1.74
C THR A 381 -14.81 0.91 2.52
N ILE A 382 -14.02 0.14 1.79
CA ILE A 382 -12.99 -0.75 2.33
C ILE A 382 -11.63 -0.18 1.94
N GLU A 383 -10.72 -0.10 2.89
CA GLU A 383 -9.35 0.34 2.65
C GLU A 383 -8.37 -0.72 3.11
N MET A 384 -7.32 -0.93 2.31
CA MET A 384 -6.20 -1.79 2.63
C MET A 384 -4.94 -0.94 2.79
N TYR A 385 -4.23 -1.11 3.90
CA TYR A 385 -2.91 -0.54 4.12
C TYR A 385 -1.85 -1.60 3.91
N ASP A 386 -0.87 -1.28 3.08
CA ASP A 386 0.35 -2.06 2.91
C ASP A 386 1.37 -1.56 3.93
N ILE A 387 1.74 -2.43 4.88
CA ILE A 387 2.63 -2.09 6.00
C ILE A 387 4.02 -1.69 5.50
N ASP A 388 4.53 -2.40 4.49
CA ASP A 388 5.89 -2.23 3.98
C ASP A 388 5.99 -0.97 3.11
N LEU A 389 4.93 -0.69 2.34
CA LEU A 389 4.87 0.50 1.48
C LEU A 389 4.38 1.75 2.20
N ASN A 390 3.85 1.63 3.42
CA ASN A 390 3.22 2.72 4.17
C ASN A 390 2.17 3.47 3.32
N LEU A 391 1.25 2.74 2.71
CA LEU A 391 0.28 3.28 1.75
C LEU A 391 -1.11 2.64 1.89
N TRP A 392 -2.14 3.48 1.95
CA TRP A 392 -3.55 3.07 1.89
C TRP A 392 -4.03 2.98 0.44
N ARG A 393 -4.85 1.97 0.14
CA ARG A 393 -5.53 1.79 -1.14
C ARG A 393 -7.00 1.51 -0.91
N MET A 394 -7.84 2.11 -1.75
CA MET A 394 -9.27 1.77 -1.81
C MET A 394 -9.45 0.38 -2.40
N VAL A 395 -10.27 -0.44 -1.76
CA VAL A 395 -10.61 -1.78 -2.22
C VAL A 395 -11.99 -1.73 -2.87
N ASN A 396 -12.02 -1.97 -4.18
CA ASN A 396 -13.27 -2.06 -4.94
C ASN A 396 -13.85 -3.46 -4.79
N LEU A 397 -15.03 -3.55 -4.18
CA LEU A 397 -15.75 -4.81 -4.04
C LEU A 397 -16.17 -5.35 -5.40
N ASN A 398 -16.18 -6.67 -5.51
CA ASN A 398 -16.79 -7.36 -6.63
C ASN A 398 -18.28 -6.97 -6.72
N PRO A 399 -18.82 -6.64 -7.92
CA PRO A 399 -20.22 -6.25 -8.09
C PRO A 399 -21.25 -7.27 -7.59
N SER A 400 -20.89 -8.56 -7.48
CA SER A 400 -21.77 -9.59 -6.93
C SER A 400 -21.85 -9.60 -5.39
N SER A 401 -21.14 -8.70 -4.72
CA SER A 401 -21.11 -8.61 -3.25
C SER A 401 -22.45 -8.15 -2.68
N THR A 402 -22.94 -8.80 -1.61
CA THR A 402 -24.24 -8.48 -0.98
C THR A 402 -24.08 -7.85 0.41
N TRP A 403 -23.07 -7.00 0.57
CA TRP A 403 -22.65 -6.48 1.86
C TRP A 403 -23.47 -5.29 2.34
N ILE A 404 -23.65 -5.19 3.66
CA ILE A 404 -24.25 -4.03 4.31
C ILE A 404 -23.25 -3.46 5.32
N ALA A 405 -22.86 -2.22 5.11
CA ALA A 405 -21.94 -1.50 5.98
C ALA A 405 -22.55 -1.26 7.38
N CYS A 406 -21.78 -1.59 8.41
CA CYS A 406 -22.16 -1.46 9.82
C CYS A 406 -21.08 -0.71 10.60
N ASP A 407 -21.47 0.10 11.59
CA ASP A 407 -20.54 0.53 12.65
C ASP A 407 -20.50 -0.53 13.76
N LEU A 408 -19.46 -0.51 14.59
CA LEU A 408 -19.29 -1.45 15.71
C LEU A 408 -19.33 -2.94 15.28
N ALA A 409 -19.04 -3.21 14.01
CA ALA A 409 -18.77 -4.54 13.48
C ALA A 409 -17.35 -4.97 13.87
N MET A 410 -17.08 -6.27 13.81
CA MET A 410 -15.73 -6.81 13.96
C MET A 410 -15.34 -7.66 12.77
N CYS A 411 -14.05 -7.86 12.61
CA CYS A 411 -13.53 -8.78 11.62
C CYS A 411 -12.27 -9.49 12.10
N MET A 412 -12.07 -10.71 11.62
CA MET A 412 -10.87 -11.51 11.89
C MET A 412 -10.48 -12.33 10.66
N PRO A 413 -9.17 -12.47 10.36
CA PRO A 413 -8.72 -13.47 9.41
C PRO A 413 -9.06 -14.87 9.95
N ILE A 414 -9.61 -15.71 9.09
CA ILE A 414 -9.89 -17.12 9.41
C ILE A 414 -8.96 -18.07 8.65
N ASP A 415 -8.31 -17.57 7.60
CA ASP A 415 -7.21 -18.19 6.88
C ASP A 415 -6.38 -17.07 6.19
N THR A 416 -5.43 -17.45 5.34
CA THR A 416 -4.52 -16.50 4.68
C THR A 416 -5.17 -15.64 3.59
N LYS A 417 -6.42 -15.93 3.21
CA LYS A 417 -7.13 -15.30 2.09
C LYS A 417 -8.53 -14.78 2.44
N THR A 418 -9.05 -15.16 3.60
CA THR A 418 -10.43 -14.92 4.00
C THR A 418 -10.50 -14.18 5.32
N ILE A 419 -11.21 -13.06 5.32
CA ILE A 419 -11.54 -12.30 6.52
C ILE A 419 -13.03 -12.50 6.84
N LEU A 420 -13.35 -12.98 8.03
CA LEU A 420 -14.71 -13.05 8.54
C LEU A 420 -15.09 -11.70 9.13
N LEU A 421 -16.15 -11.06 8.61
CA LEU A 421 -16.81 -9.89 9.18
C LEU A 421 -18.10 -10.31 9.87
N PHE A 422 -18.44 -9.71 11.01
CA PHE A 422 -19.64 -10.10 11.76
C PHE A 422 -20.25 -8.99 12.61
N GLY A 423 -21.59 -9.00 12.64
CA GLY A 423 -22.45 -8.15 13.46
C GLY A 423 -22.25 -6.65 13.22
N GLY A 424 -22.40 -5.87 14.29
CA GLY A 424 -22.43 -4.42 14.23
C GLY A 424 -23.84 -3.85 14.15
N PHE A 425 -23.94 -2.57 13.85
CA PHE A 425 -25.18 -1.83 13.76
C PHE A 425 -25.22 -1.08 12.42
N ASP A 426 -26.18 -1.44 11.58
CA ASP A 426 -26.42 -0.77 10.31
C ASP A 426 -27.06 0.63 10.51
N LYS A 427 -27.75 1.16 9.50
CA LYS A 427 -28.43 2.46 9.61
C LYS A 427 -29.65 2.43 10.54
N THR A 428 -30.16 1.25 10.89
CA THR A 428 -31.47 1.01 11.51
C THR A 428 -31.38 0.18 12.79
N ALA A 429 -30.62 -0.91 12.81
CA ALA A 429 -30.58 -1.86 13.92
C ALA A 429 -29.25 -2.62 14.00
N ARG A 430 -29.06 -3.34 15.10
CA ARG A 430 -28.00 -4.35 15.19
C ARG A 430 -28.34 -5.54 14.33
N THR A 431 -27.34 -6.08 13.65
CA THR A 431 -27.50 -7.22 12.76
C THR A 431 -26.93 -8.51 13.35
N GLN A 432 -27.41 -9.64 12.83
CA GLN A 432 -26.80 -10.97 13.01
C GLN A 432 -25.93 -11.36 11.81
N ASP A 433 -25.87 -10.53 10.78
CA ASP A 433 -25.21 -10.87 9.54
C ASP A 433 -23.71 -11.02 9.70
N CYS A 434 -23.18 -12.01 8.99
CA CYS A 434 -21.77 -12.31 8.88
C CYS A 434 -21.41 -12.43 7.40
N PHE A 435 -20.17 -12.08 7.06
CA PHE A 435 -19.67 -12.14 5.70
C PHE A 435 -18.25 -12.69 5.66
N TYR A 436 -17.90 -13.40 4.59
CA TYR A 436 -16.53 -13.65 4.23
C TYR A 436 -16.09 -12.63 3.18
N PHE A 437 -14.97 -11.97 3.44
CA PHE A 437 -14.27 -11.16 2.47
C PHE A 437 -13.07 -11.94 1.93
N HIS A 438 -13.11 -12.24 0.64
CA HIS A 438 -12.03 -12.93 -0.09
C HIS A 438 -11.06 -11.90 -0.66
N ILE A 439 -9.82 -11.86 -0.15
CA ILE A 439 -8.85 -10.81 -0.51
C ILE A 439 -8.36 -10.89 -1.96
N ASP A 440 -8.38 -12.08 -2.57
CA ASP A 440 -7.89 -12.29 -3.94
C ASP A 440 -8.88 -11.76 -5.00
N SER A 441 -10.18 -11.82 -4.70
CA SER A 441 -11.26 -11.49 -5.63
C SER A 441 -12.07 -10.26 -5.22
N ASN A 442 -11.75 -9.68 -4.07
CA ASN A 442 -12.53 -8.64 -3.39
C ASN A 442 -14.03 -8.98 -3.29
N LEU A 443 -14.35 -10.26 -3.15
CA LEU A 443 -15.73 -10.74 -3.04
C LEU A 443 -16.16 -10.74 -1.58
N MET A 444 -17.27 -10.05 -1.27
CA MET A 444 -17.94 -10.16 0.03
C MET A 444 -19.17 -11.08 -0.09
N GLU A 445 -19.10 -12.27 0.48
CA GLU A 445 -20.17 -13.26 0.48
C GLU A 445 -20.81 -13.41 1.86
N LYS A 446 -22.13 -13.58 1.92
CA LYS A 446 -22.85 -13.81 3.17
C LYS A 446 -22.58 -15.21 3.71
N THR A 447 -22.40 -15.34 5.03
CA THR A 447 -22.20 -16.62 5.72
C THR A 447 -23.14 -16.80 6.92
N ASN A 448 -22.95 -17.88 7.67
CA ASN A 448 -23.70 -18.22 8.88
C ASN A 448 -23.74 -17.05 9.87
N SER A 449 -24.97 -16.65 10.21
CA SER A 449 -25.26 -15.54 11.10
C SER A 449 -24.89 -15.82 12.56
N LEU A 450 -24.67 -14.74 13.31
CA LEU A 450 -24.55 -14.79 14.77
C LEU A 450 -25.85 -15.34 15.41
N PRO A 451 -25.77 -16.13 16.49
CA PRO A 451 -26.96 -16.67 17.15
C PRO A 451 -27.87 -15.60 17.78
N LYS A 452 -27.30 -14.42 18.11
CA LYS A 452 -28.00 -13.23 18.60
C LYS A 452 -27.33 -11.99 18.05
N VAL A 453 -28.09 -10.90 17.86
CA VAL A 453 -27.54 -9.60 17.44
C VAL A 453 -26.44 -9.16 18.40
N GLY A 454 -25.38 -8.57 17.85
CA GLY A 454 -24.23 -8.16 18.64
C GLY A 454 -23.54 -6.96 18.02
N SER A 455 -23.23 -5.96 18.86
CA SER A 455 -22.24 -4.93 18.55
C SER A 455 -21.00 -5.18 19.40
N PHE A 456 -19.84 -4.85 18.86
CA PHE A 456 -18.58 -5.21 19.45
C PHE A 456 -17.70 -3.97 19.60
N SER A 457 -17.03 -3.87 20.74
CA SER A 457 -16.07 -2.81 21.03
C SER A 457 -14.74 -3.33 21.56
N ASN A 458 -14.58 -4.65 21.64
CA ASN A 458 -13.52 -5.33 22.38
C ASN A 458 -12.74 -6.29 21.48
N TYR A 459 -11.61 -6.74 22.02
CA TYR A 459 -10.69 -7.71 21.45
C TYR A 459 -11.37 -9.06 21.11
N VAL A 460 -10.95 -9.65 19.99
CA VAL A 460 -11.27 -11.01 19.55
C VAL A 460 -9.99 -11.82 19.65
N PHE A 461 -10.05 -13.02 20.21
CA PHE A 461 -8.88 -13.91 20.25
C PHE A 461 -9.20 -15.27 19.62
N SER A 462 -8.16 -15.90 19.08
CA SER A 462 -8.23 -17.25 18.56
C SER A 462 -7.63 -18.25 19.55
N PHE A 463 -8.32 -19.37 19.78
CA PHE A 463 -7.81 -20.47 20.59
C PHE A 463 -8.38 -21.81 20.10
N ASP A 464 -7.50 -22.79 19.90
CA ASP A 464 -7.85 -24.18 19.52
C ASP A 464 -8.81 -24.30 18.32
N GLY A 465 -8.59 -23.47 17.29
CA GLY A 465 -9.44 -23.44 16.10
C GLY A 465 -10.77 -22.69 16.27
N TYR A 466 -10.97 -22.00 17.39
CA TYR A 466 -12.13 -21.14 17.63
C TYR A 466 -11.74 -19.67 17.72
N LEU A 467 -12.62 -18.78 17.28
CA LEU A 467 -12.58 -17.36 17.62
C LEU A 467 -13.55 -17.09 18.76
N TYR A 468 -13.15 -16.25 19.71
CA TYR A 468 -13.96 -15.88 20.85
C TYR A 468 -14.06 -14.36 20.98
N VAL A 469 -15.28 -13.87 21.23
CA VAL A 469 -15.55 -12.43 21.28
C VAL A 469 -16.69 -12.14 22.25
N VAL A 470 -16.55 -11.05 23.02
CA VAL A 470 -17.62 -10.54 23.88
C VAL A 470 -18.41 -9.48 23.12
N GLY A 471 -19.68 -9.78 22.84
CA GLY A 471 -20.61 -8.86 22.19
C GLY A 471 -21.68 -8.33 23.13
N TRP A 472 -22.14 -7.11 22.90
CA TRP A 472 -23.25 -6.50 23.62
C TRP A 472 -24.51 -6.40 22.75
N ASN A 473 -25.67 -6.73 23.32
CA ASN A 473 -26.95 -6.78 22.61
C ASN A 473 -28.01 -5.80 23.15
N ASN A 474 -27.59 -4.71 23.80
CA ASN A 474 -28.38 -3.77 24.62
C ASN A 474 -28.65 -4.20 26.07
N THR A 475 -28.94 -5.47 26.32
CA THR A 475 -29.39 -5.92 27.66
C THR A 475 -28.31 -6.67 28.42
N THR A 476 -27.55 -7.52 27.72
CA THR A 476 -26.54 -8.39 28.31
C THR A 476 -25.29 -8.42 27.45
N LYS A 477 -24.17 -8.84 28.03
CA LYS A 477 -22.98 -9.23 27.29
C LYS A 477 -23.05 -10.74 27.05
N ASN A 478 -22.70 -11.19 25.85
CA ASN A 478 -22.58 -12.62 25.54
C ASN A 478 -21.17 -12.91 25.04
N LEU A 479 -20.61 -14.04 25.48
CA LEU A 479 -19.43 -14.61 24.87
C LEU A 479 -19.86 -15.47 23.68
N TYR A 480 -19.41 -15.10 22.49
CA TYR A 480 -19.60 -15.86 21.26
C TYR A 480 -18.35 -16.67 20.98
N SER A 481 -18.52 -17.90 20.50
CA SER A 481 -17.47 -18.75 19.95
C SER A 481 -17.79 -19.08 18.50
N TYR A 482 -16.78 -19.05 17.62
CA TYR A 482 -16.90 -19.42 16.22
C TYR A 482 -15.89 -20.52 15.90
N ASN A 483 -16.35 -21.69 15.48
CA ASN A 483 -15.48 -22.77 15.02
C ASN A 483 -15.02 -22.46 13.59
N ILE A 484 -13.70 -22.30 13.39
CA ILE A 484 -13.13 -21.92 12.09
C ILE A 484 -13.30 -23.05 11.07
N ALA A 485 -13.07 -24.30 11.47
CA ALA A 485 -13.12 -25.45 10.58
C ALA A 485 -14.57 -25.78 10.16
N GLU A 486 -15.50 -25.76 11.11
CA GLU A 486 -16.92 -26.06 10.87
C GLU A 486 -17.70 -24.85 10.36
N ARG A 487 -17.15 -23.65 10.48
CA ARG A 487 -17.77 -22.38 10.11
C ARG A 487 -19.08 -22.10 10.85
N THR A 488 -19.15 -22.45 12.13
CA THR A 488 -20.36 -22.36 12.95
C THR A 488 -20.18 -21.44 14.15
N TRP A 489 -21.24 -20.72 14.51
CA TRP A 489 -21.28 -19.88 15.71
C TRP A 489 -22.01 -20.56 16.87
N LYS A 490 -21.61 -20.22 18.09
CA LYS A 490 -22.27 -20.61 19.33
C LYS A 490 -22.20 -19.48 20.37
N ILE A 491 -23.16 -19.46 21.29
CA ILE A 491 -23.10 -18.66 22.52
C ILE A 491 -22.61 -19.56 23.65
N GLU A 492 -21.55 -19.13 24.35
CA GLU A 492 -21.07 -19.81 25.54
C GLU A 492 -21.97 -19.50 26.74
N THR A 493 -22.92 -20.40 27.03
CA THR A 493 -23.94 -20.22 28.07
C THR A 493 -23.41 -20.41 29.49
N ARG A 494 -22.17 -20.86 29.64
CA ARG A 494 -21.51 -21.05 30.95
C ARG A 494 -21.09 -19.72 31.58
N PHE A 495 -21.17 -18.63 30.82
CA PHE A 495 -20.84 -17.30 31.27
C PHE A 495 -22.09 -16.42 31.21
N ALA A 496 -22.62 -16.03 32.37
CA ALA A 496 -23.50 -14.87 32.46
C ALA A 496 -22.60 -13.65 32.67
N ILE A 497 -22.25 -12.94 31.59
CA ILE A 497 -21.46 -11.68 31.65
C ILE A 497 -22.38 -10.51 31.97
#